data_AF-A0A640S3B4-F1
#
_entry.id   AF-A0A640S3B4-F1
#
_cell.length_a   1.000
_cell.length_b   1.000
_cell.length_c   1.000
_cell.angle_alpha   90.00
_cell.angle_beta   90.00
_cell.angle_gamma   90.00
#
_symmetry.space_group_name_H-M   'P 1'
#
loop_
_entity.id
_entity.type
_entity.pdbx_description
1 polymer ?
#
loop_
_entity_poly.entity_id
_entity_poly.type
_entity_poly.pdbx_seq_one_letter_code
_entity_poly.pdbx_strand_id
1 'polypeptide(L)'
;MSLRLGASDIGAGNIRYPLVFTNKGKKACSLRGYPGVSLIKRDGSVVGKPATRGGGSGGAVRLQPGQSAHAVLHTLNEGVSDTPCWDRSQIVFVYPPGSKESMTTGSAGLRVCGGRFEVTAVEAGALG
;
A
#
# COMPACT_ATOMS: atom_id res chain seq x y z
N MET A 1 10.22 -11.11 -5.45
CA MET A 1 9.53 -10.43 -4.33
C MET A 1 8.06 -10.87 -4.37
N SER A 2 7.36 -10.96 -3.24
CA SER A 2 5.89 -11.12 -3.20
C SER A 2 5.23 -9.93 -2.49
N LEU A 3 3.98 -9.62 -2.85
CA LEU A 3 3.19 -8.54 -2.29
C LEU A 3 1.85 -9.09 -1.78
N ARG A 4 1.42 -8.63 -0.61
CA ARG A 4 0.06 -8.86 -0.09
C ARG A 4 -0.48 -7.61 0.59
N LEU A 5 -1.80 -7.47 0.58
CA LEU A 5 -2.51 -6.55 1.47
C LEU A 5 -2.76 -7.26 2.81
N GLY A 6 -2.44 -6.59 3.91
CA GLY A 6 -2.70 -7.05 5.27
C GLY A 6 -4.12 -6.73 5.74
N ALA A 7 -4.45 -7.17 6.95
CA ALA A 7 -5.71 -6.81 7.60
C ALA A 7 -5.76 -5.31 7.84
N SER A 8 -6.92 -4.71 7.62
CA SER A 8 -7.11 -3.29 7.85
C SER A 8 -7.24 -2.98 9.34
N ASP A 9 -6.56 -1.93 9.79
CA ASP A 9 -6.80 -1.30 11.09
C ASP A 9 -7.77 -0.13 10.92
N ILE A 10 -8.84 -0.11 11.71
CA ILE A 10 -9.89 0.91 11.64
C ILE A 10 -10.02 1.58 13.00
N GLY A 11 -9.88 2.91 13.04
CA GLY A 11 -9.97 3.64 14.30
C GLY A 11 -10.03 5.15 14.11
N ALA A 12 -10.81 5.82 14.96
CA ALA A 12 -10.96 7.27 14.98
C ALA A 12 -11.22 7.89 13.59
N GLY A 13 -12.09 7.26 12.78
CA GLY A 13 -12.41 7.73 11.42
C GLY A 13 -11.35 7.42 10.34
N ASN A 14 -10.30 6.67 10.68
CA ASN A 14 -9.23 6.30 9.76
C ASN A 14 -9.30 4.81 9.43
N ILE A 15 -8.89 4.47 8.22
CA ILE A 15 -8.62 3.09 7.80
C ILE A 15 -7.19 3.00 7.30
N ARG A 16 -6.44 2.03 7.83
CA ARG A 16 -5.05 1.77 7.47
C ARG A 16 -4.92 0.36 6.92
N TYR A 17 -4.27 0.21 5.77
CA TYR A 17 -4.01 -1.10 5.16
C TYR A 17 -2.50 -1.34 5.03
N PRO A 18 -1.94 -2.36 5.70
CA PRO A 18 -0.55 -2.75 5.50
C PRO A 18 -0.34 -3.34 4.10
N LEU A 19 0.62 -2.83 3.36
CA LEU A 19 1.18 -3.45 2.16
C LEU A 19 2.46 -4.17 2.54
N VAL A 20 2.44 -5.50 2.53
CA VAL A 20 3.55 -6.33 2.99
C VAL A 20 4.33 -6.88 1.80
N PHE A 21 5.60 -6.48 1.73
CA PHE A 21 6.59 -6.98 0.79
C PHE A 21 7.38 -8.11 1.45
N THR A 22 7.55 -9.24 0.79
CA THR A 22 8.36 -10.36 1.31
C THR A 22 9.40 -10.80 0.30
N ASN A 23 10.66 -10.86 0.73
CA ASN A 23 11.74 -11.33 -0.11
C ASN A 23 11.69 -12.86 -0.25
N LYS A 24 11.01 -13.35 -1.29
CA LYS A 24 10.99 -14.78 -1.66
C LYS A 24 12.19 -15.24 -2.49
N GLY A 25 13.16 -14.36 -2.75
CA GLY A 25 14.37 -14.70 -3.50
C GLY A 25 15.43 -15.37 -2.62
N LYS A 26 16.55 -15.76 -3.24
CA LYS A 26 17.71 -16.38 -2.54
C LYS A 26 18.78 -15.39 -2.10
N LYS A 27 18.69 -14.13 -2.54
CA LYS A 27 19.63 -13.06 -2.21
C LYS A 27 18.92 -11.96 -1.44
N ALA A 28 19.66 -11.27 -0.59
CA ALA A 28 19.10 -10.12 0.10
C ALA A 28 18.89 -8.93 -0.86
N CYS A 29 17.81 -8.19 -0.65
CA CYS A 29 17.44 -6.97 -1.40
C CYS A 29 17.23 -5.79 -0.45
N SER A 30 17.24 -4.56 -0.97
CA SER A 30 17.04 -3.35 -0.17
C SER A 30 15.90 -2.53 -0.75
N LEU A 31 15.03 -2.01 0.12
CA LEU A 31 13.94 -1.10 -0.24
C LEU A 31 14.15 0.23 0.48
N ARG A 32 13.88 1.36 -0.17
CA ARG A 32 14.04 2.68 0.43
C ARG A 32 13.02 3.67 -0.12
N GLY A 33 12.28 4.33 0.76
CA GLY A 33 11.30 5.34 0.42
C GLY A 33 9.89 4.77 0.20
N TYR A 34 9.12 5.40 -0.67
CA TYR A 34 7.69 5.16 -0.82
C TYR A 34 7.38 4.29 -2.03
N PRO A 35 6.54 3.25 -1.90
CA PRO A 35 6.04 2.56 -3.07
C PRO A 35 5.10 3.49 -3.86
N GLY A 36 5.09 3.35 -5.19
CA GLY A 36 4.02 3.93 -6.00
C GLY A 36 2.80 3.03 -5.89
N VAL A 37 1.63 3.57 -5.53
CA VAL A 37 0.42 2.76 -5.36
C VAL A 37 -0.75 3.39 -6.11
N SER A 38 -1.43 2.56 -6.89
CA SER A 38 -2.68 2.90 -7.57
C SER A 38 -3.73 1.82 -7.30
N LEU A 39 -4.99 2.19 -7.44
CA LEU A 39 -6.10 1.26 -7.38
C LEU A 39 -6.64 1.05 -8.80
N ILE A 40 -6.94 -0.20 -9.15
CA ILE A 40 -7.49 -0.53 -10.47
C ILE A 40 -8.68 -1.50 -10.34
N LYS A 41 -9.51 -1.50 -11.38
CA LYS A 41 -10.57 -2.50 -11.55
C LYS A 41 -10.03 -3.77 -12.24
N ARG A 42 -10.85 -4.83 -12.28
CA ARG A 42 -10.47 -6.11 -12.93
C ARG A 42 -10.21 -5.98 -14.44
N ASP A 43 -10.83 -5.00 -15.08
CA ASP A 43 -10.62 -4.68 -16.50
C ASP A 43 -9.35 -3.84 -16.75
N GLY A 44 -8.60 -3.50 -15.69
CA GLY A 44 -7.38 -2.70 -15.76
C GLY A 44 -7.60 -1.19 -15.69
N SER A 45 -8.85 -0.71 -15.63
CA SER A 45 -9.13 0.72 -15.50
C SER A 45 -8.68 1.27 -14.14
N VAL A 46 -8.11 2.47 -14.14
CA VAL A 46 -7.63 3.13 -12.91
C VAL A 46 -8.81 3.69 -12.11
N VAL A 47 -8.75 3.50 -10.79
CA VAL A 47 -9.70 4.04 -9.82
C VAL A 47 -9.05 5.22 -9.12
N GLY A 48 -9.55 6.42 -9.41
CA GLY A 48 -9.09 7.66 -8.78
C GLY A 48 -7.63 8.00 -9.09
N LYS A 49 -6.94 8.58 -8.12
CA LYS A 49 -5.55 9.05 -8.24
C LYS A 49 -4.59 8.10 -7.50
N PRO A 50 -3.31 8.05 -7.89
CA PRO A 50 -2.29 7.33 -7.11
C PRO A 50 -2.16 7.86 -5.68
N ALA A 51 -1.70 7.02 -4.75
CA ALA A 51 -1.45 7.39 -3.38
C ALA A 51 -0.36 8.48 -3.29
N THR A 52 -0.62 9.50 -2.49
CA THR A 52 0.40 10.50 -2.13
C THR A 52 1.29 9.97 -1.01
N ARG A 53 2.45 10.59 -0.83
CA ARG A 53 3.40 10.20 0.23
C ARG A 53 2.96 10.82 1.56
N GLY A 54 2.82 9.99 2.60
CA GLY A 54 2.47 10.43 3.95
C GLY A 54 3.54 10.04 4.97
N GLY A 55 3.64 10.78 6.09
CA GLY A 55 4.60 10.48 7.16
C GLY A 55 6.07 10.72 6.78
N GLY A 56 6.98 10.22 7.62
CA GLY A 56 8.43 10.39 7.44
C GLY A 56 9.01 9.58 6.28
N SER A 57 10.19 9.99 5.79
CA SER A 57 10.85 9.37 4.63
C SER A 57 11.34 7.93 4.84
N GLY A 58 11.37 7.49 6.11
CA GLY A 58 11.90 6.18 6.50
C GLY A 58 13.39 6.01 6.22
N GLY A 59 13.90 4.83 6.58
CA GLY A 59 15.28 4.39 6.31
C GLY A 59 15.38 3.42 5.13
N ALA A 60 16.60 3.01 4.80
CA ALA A 60 16.80 1.87 3.91
C ALA A 60 16.54 0.57 4.68
N VAL A 61 15.66 -0.28 4.16
CA VAL A 61 15.30 -1.58 4.74
C VAL A 61 16.00 -2.68 3.96
N ARG A 62 16.89 -3.42 4.62
CA ARG A 62 17.55 -4.60 4.05
C ARG A 62 16.73 -5.85 4.38
N LEU A 63 16.34 -6.62 3.37
CA LEU A 63 15.59 -7.86 3.51
C LEU A 63 16.42 -9.06 3.08
N GLN A 64 16.75 -9.91 4.03
CA GLN A 64 17.25 -11.27 3.77
C GLN A 64 16.16 -12.14 3.12
N PRO A 65 16.52 -13.27 2.48
CA PRO A 65 15.55 -14.28 2.08
C PRO A 65 14.58 -14.62 3.21
N GLY A 66 13.28 -14.58 2.92
CA GLY A 66 12.20 -14.82 3.88
C GLY A 66 11.75 -13.61 4.70
N GLN A 67 12.55 -12.53 4.78
CA GLN A 67 12.18 -11.34 5.56
C GLN A 67 11.16 -10.46 4.83
N SER A 68 10.44 -9.66 5.62
CA SER A 68 9.39 -8.76 5.15
C SER A 68 9.64 -7.31 5.55
N ALA A 69 9.13 -6.41 4.71
CA ALA A 69 8.95 -4.99 4.99
C ALA A 69 7.48 -4.63 4.74
N HIS A 70 7.03 -3.50 5.25
CA HIS A 70 5.69 -3.01 4.99
C HIS A 70 5.67 -1.51 4.70
N ALA A 71 4.65 -1.06 3.99
CA ALA A 71 4.22 0.32 3.94
C ALA A 71 2.74 0.37 4.32
N VAL A 72 2.23 1.49 4.82
CA VAL A 72 0.84 1.61 5.25
C VAL A 72 0.08 2.53 4.31
N LEU A 73 -1.00 2.02 3.71
CA LEU A 73 -1.99 2.84 3.02
C LEU A 73 -2.93 3.47 4.03
N HIS A 74 -3.35 4.71 3.78
CA HIS A 74 -4.27 5.44 4.66
C HIS A 74 -5.39 6.10 3.84
N THR A 75 -6.62 5.84 4.27
CA THR A 75 -7.85 6.52 3.83
C THR A 75 -8.73 6.83 5.05
N LEU A 76 -9.80 7.59 4.86
CA LEU A 76 -10.81 7.84 5.88
C LEU A 76 -11.94 6.81 5.80
N ASN A 77 -12.69 6.68 6.90
CA ASN A 77 -13.99 6.01 6.90
C ASN A 77 -15.01 6.83 6.08
N GLU A 78 -15.97 6.14 5.47
CA GLU A 78 -17.11 6.78 4.83
C GLU A 78 -17.89 7.61 5.87
N GLY A 79 -18.30 8.83 5.50
CA GLY A 79 -19.02 9.75 6.39
C GLY A 79 -18.15 10.62 7.32
N VAL A 80 -16.82 10.45 7.33
CA VAL A 80 -15.92 11.33 8.11
C VAL A 80 -15.77 12.73 7.49
N SER A 81 -16.03 12.85 6.20
CA SER A 81 -16.04 14.12 5.47
C SER A 81 -17.11 14.10 4.39
N ASP A 82 -17.48 15.28 3.89
CA ASP A 82 -18.44 15.42 2.78
C ASP A 82 -17.89 15.00 1.40
N THR A 83 -16.59 14.67 1.32
CA THR A 83 -16.00 14.19 0.06
C THR A 83 -16.43 12.74 -0.20
N PRO A 84 -17.10 12.46 -1.33
CA PRO A 84 -17.59 11.13 -1.63
C PRO A 84 -16.45 10.13 -1.82
N CYS A 85 -16.73 8.87 -1.48
CA CYS A 85 -15.81 7.78 -1.73
C CYS A 85 -15.67 7.49 -3.23
N TRP A 86 -14.48 7.08 -3.65
CA TRP A 86 -14.23 6.60 -5.01
C TRP A 86 -15.02 5.32 -5.31
N ASP A 87 -15.02 4.92 -6.58
CA ASP A 87 -15.45 3.59 -6.98
C ASP A 87 -14.69 2.50 -6.21
N ARG A 88 -15.32 1.33 -6.06
CA ARG A 88 -14.65 0.17 -5.47
C ARG A 88 -13.53 -0.30 -6.40
N SER A 89 -12.35 -0.51 -5.82
CA SER A 89 -11.24 -1.17 -6.48
C SER A 89 -11.31 -2.67 -6.30
N GLN A 90 -10.69 -3.44 -7.20
CA GLN A 90 -10.53 -4.89 -7.04
C GLN A 90 -9.05 -5.28 -6.86
N ILE A 91 -8.13 -4.43 -7.30
CA ILE A 91 -6.69 -4.71 -7.28
C ILE A 91 -5.95 -3.47 -6.76
N VAL A 92 -4.99 -3.70 -5.88
CA VAL A 92 -3.94 -2.73 -5.55
C VAL A 92 -2.76 -2.99 -6.48
N PHE A 93 -2.38 -1.96 -7.24
CA PHE A 93 -1.27 -1.99 -8.17
C PHE A 93 -0.10 -1.19 -7.61
N VAL A 94 1.08 -1.81 -7.49
CA VAL A 94 2.19 -1.28 -6.70
C VAL A 94 3.51 -1.34 -7.45
N TYR A 95 4.28 -0.26 -7.40
CA TYR A 95 5.70 -0.25 -7.73
C TYR A 95 6.53 -0.21 -6.43
N PRO A 96 7.31 -1.25 -6.10
CA PRO A 96 8.19 -1.22 -4.94
C PRO A 96 9.21 -0.07 -5.04
N PRO A 97 9.65 0.51 -3.91
CA PRO A 97 10.62 1.60 -3.94
C PRO A 97 11.93 1.16 -4.61
N GLY A 98 12.37 1.94 -5.61
CA GLY A 98 13.61 1.66 -6.36
C GLY A 98 13.49 0.56 -7.43
N SER A 99 12.29 0.04 -7.71
CA SER A 99 12.03 -0.90 -8.80
C SER A 99 11.07 -0.32 -9.84
N LYS A 100 11.26 -0.71 -11.10
CA LYS A 100 10.30 -0.42 -12.19
C LYS A 100 9.34 -1.59 -12.46
N GLU A 101 9.55 -2.72 -11.80
CA GLU A 101 8.66 -3.88 -11.91
C GLU A 101 7.44 -3.68 -11.01
N SER A 102 6.25 -3.77 -11.58
CA SER A 102 5.01 -3.68 -10.82
C SER A 102 4.66 -5.01 -10.15
N MET A 103 3.83 -4.91 -9.13
CA MET A 103 3.27 -6.01 -8.37
C MET A 103 1.80 -5.71 -8.11
N THR A 104 0.99 -6.76 -7.99
CA THR A 104 -0.44 -6.61 -7.71
C THR A 104 -0.87 -7.50 -6.56
N THR A 105 -1.94 -7.08 -5.89
CA THR A 105 -2.64 -7.90 -4.89
C THR A 105 -4.12 -7.52 -4.87
N GLY A 106 -4.98 -8.40 -4.38
CA GLY A 106 -6.40 -8.09 -4.24
C GLY A 106 -6.59 -6.91 -3.26
N SER A 107 -7.54 -6.03 -3.56
CA SER A 107 -7.84 -4.87 -2.71
C SER A 107 -8.61 -5.21 -1.43
N ALA A 108 -9.14 -6.43 -1.30
CA ALA A 108 -10.06 -6.83 -0.24
C ALA A 108 -11.24 -5.85 -0.05
N GLY A 109 -11.66 -5.19 -1.13
CA GLY A 109 -12.74 -4.19 -1.07
C GLY A 109 -12.31 -2.80 -0.60
N LEU A 110 -11.00 -2.52 -0.53
CA LEU A 110 -10.47 -1.19 -0.23
C LEU A 110 -11.14 -0.14 -1.11
N ARG A 111 -11.74 0.84 -0.43
CA ARG A 111 -12.40 2.00 -1.03
C ARG A 111 -11.81 3.26 -0.41
N VAL A 112 -11.41 4.19 -1.26
CA VAL A 112 -10.85 5.48 -0.82
C VAL A 112 -11.98 6.44 -0.56
N CYS A 113 -11.95 7.12 0.59
CA CYS A 113 -12.95 8.07 1.03
C CYS A 113 -12.28 9.33 1.59
N GLY A 114 -13.04 10.41 1.62
CA GLY A 114 -12.59 11.68 2.20
C GLY A 114 -11.44 12.34 1.46
N GLY A 115 -11.29 12.04 0.16
CA GLY A 115 -10.22 12.59 -0.68
C GLY A 115 -8.81 12.18 -0.26
N ARG A 116 -8.67 11.23 0.69
CA ARG A 116 -7.39 10.87 1.30
C ARG A 116 -6.96 9.48 0.84
N PHE A 117 -5.84 9.45 0.12
CA PHE A 117 -5.17 8.21 -0.22
C PHE A 117 -3.67 8.42 -0.12
N GLU A 118 -3.10 8.00 1.00
CA GLU A 118 -1.68 8.16 1.31
C GLU A 118 -1.00 6.81 1.47
N VAL A 119 0.32 6.80 1.28
CA VAL A 119 1.18 5.66 1.59
C VAL A 119 2.43 6.12 2.35
N THR A 120 2.81 5.36 3.38
CA THR A 120 4.07 5.63 4.12
C THR A 120 5.30 5.13 3.37
N ALA A 121 6.48 5.54 3.84
CA ALA A 121 7.71 4.88 3.44
C ALA A 121 7.72 3.43 3.94
N VAL A 122 8.55 2.60 3.30
CA VAL A 122 8.75 1.21 3.75
C VAL A 122 9.50 1.15 5.07
N GLU A 123 9.02 0.29 5.97
CA GLU A 123 9.62 -0.02 7.26
C GLU A 123 9.84 -1.54 7.39
N ALA A 124 10.78 -1.94 8.25
CA ALA A 124 11.09 -3.35 8.44
C ALA A 124 9.97 -4.09 9.18
N GLY A 125 9.82 -5.39 8.90
CA GLY A 125 8.83 -6.26 9.54
C GLY A 125 7.56 -6.44 8.71
N ALA A 126 6.83 -7.51 9.01
CA ALA A 126 5.45 -7.67 8.56
C ALA A 126 4.55 -7.04 9.63
N LEU A 127 3.89 -5.92 9.32
CA LEU A 127 2.75 -5.47 10.13
C LEU A 127 1.76 -6.64 10.22
N GLY A 128 1.47 -7.05 11.46
CA GLY A 128 0.66 -8.22 11.81
C GLY A 128 -0.74 -8.13 11.27
#